data_AF-A0A8T6IH63-F1
#
_entry.id   AF-A0A8T6IH63-F1
#
_cell.length_a   1.000
_cell.length_b   1.000
_cell.length_c   1.000
_cell.angle_alpha   90.00
_cell.angle_beta   90.00
_cell.angle_gamma   90.00
#
_symmetry.space_group_name_H-M   'P 1'
#
loop_
_entity.id
_entity.type
_entity.pdbx_description
1 polymer ?
#
loop_
_entity_poly.entity_id
_entity_poly.type
_entity_poly.pdbx_seq_one_letter_code
_entity_poly.pdbx_strand_id
1 'polypeptide(L)'
;MVLERETYVSVARFEDLQGKGCITVHPNGKTLALFLYGDKVYALDNRCPHMGFPLDKGSVEDGILSCHWHHARFDLASGGAFDLWADDIDSFPVEVRDGEIFVDIRNNGNTIDHQRNRLRDGLQHNLSLVVAKAVINLLGHEVAPAEPFRIGLNFGAFYRGMDWGRGLTTLGCAINLVPWLDEEDRPLALFHGLSDVASDTAGMSPRFNPRPLPNDETDIPTLKEWFRQFVEVRDAQAGERAIVSALRAGADDAQIADMLFTAATDHRYLDAGHTLDFINKALTSVDLAGWEHAELAFTSVVPNLTDARRMEESNAWRKPIDLIPLLEAAFAELPGALEAGSGREASYDVEELMPTLLGDEPQPIIDLLLSCLREGISPVDLAGIIAYAAARRIAHFHTSNEFGDWDTALHTFTFANAVHQGLQRVDSIGLMRGIFDAAMSIYLDRFLNLPSVRLPQPERIDDPDSLLAEFETLLNLQQQVNQAGALAAQYLVSGGCPQKLMAKMGYLLLREDRDFHTIQCVEAAFNQYSIISRESEERANHVLIAAARYLAAHAPTMRSQLQTYSIARRLSHGENLFEE
;
A
#
# COMPACT_ATOMS: atom_id res chain seq x y z
N MET A 1 47.97 -19.30 11.53
CA MET A 1 47.83 -20.30 10.47
C MET A 1 46.35 -20.57 10.29
N VAL A 2 45.72 -19.87 9.35
CA VAL A 2 44.37 -20.21 8.88
C VAL A 2 44.58 -21.29 7.83
N LEU A 3 43.95 -22.46 8.01
CA LEU A 3 43.95 -23.52 7.01
C LEU A 3 43.18 -23.00 5.79
N GLU A 4 43.89 -22.73 4.69
CA GLU A 4 43.31 -22.58 3.35
C GLU A 4 42.57 -23.88 3.02
N ARG A 5 41.23 -23.87 3.12
CA ARG A 5 40.40 -24.92 2.52
C ARG A 5 40.46 -24.71 1.01
N GLU A 6 40.84 -25.74 0.27
CA GLU A 6 40.88 -25.72 -1.20
C GLU A 6 39.55 -25.22 -1.76
N THR A 7 39.59 -24.11 -2.51
CA THR A 7 38.43 -23.41 -3.08
C THR A 7 37.81 -24.14 -4.27
N TYR A 8 38.58 -25.03 -4.90
CA TYR A 8 38.19 -25.81 -6.06
C TYR A 8 37.93 -27.27 -5.66
N VAL A 9 36.75 -27.78 -5.98
CA VAL A 9 36.34 -29.16 -5.67
C VAL A 9 36.35 -29.98 -6.95
N SER A 10 36.92 -31.19 -6.92
CA SER A 10 36.79 -32.14 -8.03
C SER A 10 35.34 -32.62 -8.15
N VAL A 11 34.79 -32.57 -9.36
CA VAL A 11 33.37 -32.88 -9.61
C VAL A 11 33.14 -33.99 -10.64
N ALA A 12 34.04 -34.19 -11.60
CA ALA A 12 33.90 -35.20 -12.65
C ALA A 12 35.21 -35.39 -13.44
N ARG A 13 35.32 -36.48 -14.21
CA ARG A 13 36.38 -36.63 -15.21
C ARG A 13 35.99 -35.95 -16.52
N PHE A 14 36.95 -35.35 -17.22
CA PHE A 14 36.72 -34.68 -18.49
C PHE A 14 36.15 -35.62 -19.57
N GLU A 15 36.62 -36.87 -19.59
CA GLU A 15 36.16 -37.92 -20.54
C GLU A 15 34.66 -38.21 -20.41
N ASP A 16 34.12 -38.19 -19.18
CA ASP A 16 32.70 -38.46 -18.93
C ASP A 16 31.79 -37.36 -19.49
N LEU A 17 32.25 -36.11 -19.39
CA LEU A 17 31.56 -34.96 -19.98
C LEU A 17 31.71 -34.98 -21.51
N GLN A 18 32.89 -35.28 -22.03
CA GLN A 18 33.13 -35.33 -23.48
C GLN A 18 32.23 -36.34 -24.20
N GLY A 19 31.94 -37.48 -23.57
CA GLY A 19 31.05 -38.50 -24.14
C GLY A 19 29.57 -38.10 -24.16
N LYS A 20 29.14 -37.19 -23.27
CA LYS A 20 27.72 -36.85 -23.07
C LYS A 20 27.35 -35.42 -23.49
N GLY A 21 28.32 -34.52 -23.61
CA GLY A 21 28.11 -33.09 -23.87
C GLY A 21 27.58 -32.30 -22.66
N CYS A 22 26.75 -32.92 -21.83
CA CYS A 22 26.24 -32.36 -20.57
C CYS A 22 26.16 -33.43 -19.48
N ILE A 23 26.59 -33.10 -18.25
CA ILE A 23 26.42 -33.94 -17.06
C ILE A 23 26.04 -33.11 -15.84
N THR A 24 25.29 -33.70 -14.92
CA THR A 24 24.88 -33.08 -13.65
C THR A 24 25.76 -33.60 -12.52
N VAL A 25 26.24 -32.70 -11.65
CA VAL A 25 27.12 -33.00 -10.51
C VAL A 25 26.59 -32.38 -9.22
N HIS A 26 26.94 -32.96 -8.06
CA HIS A 26 26.39 -32.56 -6.77
C HIS A 26 27.45 -32.15 -5.71
N PRO A 27 28.34 -31.17 -5.99
CA PRO A 27 29.35 -30.76 -5.03
C PRO A 27 28.74 -30.01 -3.84
N ASN A 28 29.07 -30.43 -2.62
CA ASN A 28 28.71 -29.75 -1.37
C ASN A 28 27.22 -29.35 -1.27
N GLY A 29 26.32 -30.21 -1.77
CA GLY A 29 24.87 -29.99 -1.70
C GLY A 29 24.29 -29.03 -2.76
N LYS A 30 25.11 -28.48 -3.66
CA LYS A 30 24.65 -27.77 -4.87
C LYS A 30 24.44 -28.75 -6.01
N THR A 31 23.50 -28.49 -6.90
CA THR A 31 23.31 -29.27 -8.13
C THR A 31 23.75 -28.42 -9.31
N LEU A 32 24.85 -28.78 -9.96
CA LEU A 32 25.42 -28.02 -11.07
C LEU A 32 25.26 -28.79 -12.38
N ALA A 33 25.02 -28.07 -13.47
CA ALA A 33 25.08 -28.60 -14.83
C ALA A 33 26.43 -28.23 -15.46
N LEU A 34 27.19 -29.25 -15.86
CA LEU A 34 28.43 -29.09 -16.62
C LEU A 34 28.13 -29.25 -18.11
N PHE A 35 28.49 -28.25 -18.90
CA PHE A 35 28.35 -28.25 -20.35
C PHE A 35 29.73 -28.22 -21.01
N LEU A 36 29.94 -29.07 -22.03
CA LEU A 36 31.07 -28.97 -22.95
C LEU A 36 30.60 -28.32 -24.24
N TYR A 37 31.13 -27.13 -24.53
CA TYR A 37 30.81 -26.40 -25.76
C TYR A 37 32.11 -25.94 -26.43
N GLY A 38 32.37 -26.43 -27.64
CA GLY A 38 33.70 -26.40 -28.24
C GLY A 38 34.68 -27.23 -27.40
N ASP A 39 35.81 -26.63 -27.03
CA ASP A 39 36.84 -27.25 -26.18
C ASP A 39 36.82 -26.73 -24.73
N LYS A 40 35.74 -26.04 -24.32
CA LYS A 40 35.63 -25.41 -22.99
C LYS A 40 34.51 -26.04 -22.17
N VAL A 41 34.79 -26.22 -20.88
CA VAL A 41 33.82 -26.68 -19.88
C VAL A 41 33.23 -25.46 -19.17
N TYR A 42 31.91 -25.45 -19.04
CA TYR A 42 31.15 -24.45 -18.29
C TYR A 42 30.40 -25.14 -17.15
N ALA A 43 30.33 -24.50 -15.99
CA ALA A 43 29.58 -24.97 -14.84
C ALA A 43 28.57 -23.90 -14.43
N LEU A 44 27.29 -24.25 -14.46
CA LEU A 44 26.17 -23.38 -14.09
C LEU A 44 25.35 -24.07 -13.00
N ASP A 45 24.62 -23.31 -12.19
CA ASP A 45 23.57 -23.90 -11.36
C ASP A 45 22.58 -24.64 -12.27
N ASN A 46 22.25 -25.89 -11.94
CA ASN A 46 21.30 -26.65 -12.74
C ASN A 46 19.88 -26.12 -12.58
N ARG A 47 19.61 -25.26 -11.61
CA ARG A 47 18.30 -24.72 -11.32
C ARG A 47 18.05 -23.47 -12.15
N CYS A 48 17.12 -23.54 -13.10
CA CYS A 48 16.70 -22.38 -13.89
C CYS A 48 16.19 -21.27 -12.96
N PRO A 49 16.78 -20.06 -13.00
CA PRO A 49 16.42 -18.98 -12.08
C PRO A 49 14.98 -18.49 -12.27
N HIS A 50 14.33 -18.76 -13.41
CA HIS A 50 12.92 -18.41 -13.63
C HIS A 50 11.96 -19.15 -12.69
N MET A 51 11.88 -20.49 -12.80
CA MET A 51 10.92 -21.33 -12.05
C MET A 51 11.55 -22.63 -11.53
N GLY A 52 12.87 -22.67 -11.36
CA GLY A 52 13.57 -23.73 -10.63
C GLY A 52 13.82 -25.02 -11.42
N PHE A 53 13.45 -25.08 -12.70
CA PHE A 53 13.53 -26.31 -13.48
C PHE A 53 14.96 -26.66 -13.96
N PRO A 54 15.26 -27.95 -14.20
CA PRO A 54 16.61 -28.41 -14.51
C PRO A 54 17.10 -27.93 -15.88
N LEU A 55 18.26 -27.29 -15.90
CA LEU A 55 18.91 -26.73 -17.09
C LEU A 55 19.73 -27.77 -17.88
N ASP A 56 20.07 -28.90 -17.27
CA ASP A 56 20.67 -30.06 -17.95
C ASP A 56 19.75 -30.69 -19.01
N LYS A 57 18.45 -30.33 -19.00
CA LYS A 57 17.48 -30.66 -20.05
C LYS A 57 17.43 -29.63 -21.18
N GLY A 58 18.08 -28.49 -21.01
CA GLY A 58 18.15 -27.42 -22.00
C GLY A 58 19.00 -27.77 -23.22
N SER A 59 19.00 -26.87 -24.19
CA SER A 59 19.82 -26.96 -25.40
C SER A 59 20.84 -25.84 -25.45
N VAL A 60 22.03 -26.13 -25.95
CA VAL A 60 23.10 -25.14 -26.18
C VAL A 60 23.32 -24.97 -27.67
N GLU A 61 23.19 -23.75 -28.17
CA GLU A 61 23.45 -23.36 -29.56
C GLU A 61 24.12 -21.98 -29.57
N ASP A 62 25.18 -21.79 -30.38
CA ASP A 62 25.93 -20.53 -30.47
C ASP A 62 26.37 -19.90 -29.12
N GLY A 63 26.66 -20.75 -28.13
CA GLY A 63 27.02 -20.31 -26.77
C GLY A 63 25.84 -19.86 -25.90
N ILE A 64 24.61 -20.06 -26.36
CA ILE A 64 23.38 -19.72 -25.65
C ILE A 64 22.74 -21.00 -25.09
N LEU A 65 22.57 -21.06 -23.77
CA LEU A 65 21.78 -22.09 -23.10
C LEU A 65 20.31 -21.67 -23.10
N SER A 66 19.45 -22.50 -23.67
CA SER A 66 17.99 -22.32 -23.65
C SER A 66 17.33 -23.32 -22.71
N CYS A 67 16.61 -22.82 -21.70
CA CYS A 67 15.83 -23.66 -20.80
C CYS A 67 14.74 -24.43 -21.58
N HIS A 68 14.60 -25.72 -21.31
CA HIS A 68 13.68 -26.57 -22.09
C HIS A 68 12.20 -26.20 -21.92
N TRP A 69 11.82 -25.62 -20.78
CA TRP A 69 10.40 -25.45 -20.45
C TRP A 69 9.83 -24.08 -20.75
N HIS A 70 10.46 -23.02 -20.25
CA HIS A 70 9.99 -21.65 -20.46
C HIS A 70 10.80 -20.92 -21.53
N HIS A 71 11.83 -21.57 -22.08
CA HIS A 71 12.68 -21.02 -23.14
C HIS A 71 13.43 -19.73 -22.77
N ALA A 72 13.66 -19.50 -21.47
CA ALA A 72 14.60 -18.49 -21.00
C ALA A 72 15.99 -18.81 -21.56
N ARG A 73 16.67 -17.79 -22.10
CA ARG A 73 17.98 -17.92 -22.73
C ARG A 73 19.05 -17.24 -21.90
N PHE A 74 20.21 -17.89 -21.82
CA PHE A 74 21.33 -17.47 -21.00
C PHE A 74 22.63 -17.58 -21.78
N ASP A 75 23.55 -16.65 -21.55
CA ASP A 75 24.93 -16.81 -21.97
C ASP A 75 25.58 -17.96 -21.19
N LEU A 76 26.07 -18.98 -21.89
CA LEU A 76 26.65 -20.17 -21.26
C LEU A 76 27.92 -19.84 -20.46
N ALA A 77 28.62 -18.77 -20.82
CA ALA A 77 29.87 -18.39 -20.18
C ALA A 77 29.66 -17.65 -18.85
N SER A 78 28.79 -16.64 -18.84
CA SER A 78 28.54 -15.80 -17.67
C SER A 78 27.32 -16.22 -16.83
N GLY A 79 26.36 -16.94 -17.42
CA GLY A 79 25.05 -17.20 -16.84
C GLY A 79 24.04 -16.06 -17.04
N GLY A 80 24.44 -14.95 -17.67
CA GLY A 80 23.59 -13.77 -17.87
C GLY A 80 22.37 -14.06 -18.73
N ALA A 81 21.18 -13.66 -18.26
CA ALA A 81 19.92 -13.85 -18.96
C ALA A 81 19.75 -12.82 -20.10
N PHE A 82 19.31 -13.29 -21.26
CA PHE A 82 18.88 -12.41 -22.37
C PHE A 82 17.43 -11.95 -22.24
N ASP A 83 16.65 -12.69 -21.47
CA ASP A 83 15.21 -12.48 -21.29
C ASP A 83 14.94 -11.88 -19.91
N LEU A 84 14.51 -10.62 -19.86
CA LEU A 84 14.39 -9.82 -18.61
C LEU A 84 13.45 -10.40 -17.55
N TRP A 85 12.51 -11.26 -17.98
CA TRP A 85 11.58 -11.99 -17.11
C TRP A 85 12.23 -13.18 -16.39
N ALA A 86 13.45 -13.56 -16.75
CA ALA A 86 14.30 -14.48 -16.01
C ALA A 86 15.42 -13.72 -15.28
N ASP A 87 15.90 -14.28 -14.17
CA ASP A 87 17.11 -13.78 -13.48
C ASP A 87 18.35 -14.48 -14.06
N ASP A 88 19.55 -14.00 -13.73
CA ASP A 88 20.81 -14.63 -14.17
C ASP A 88 21.02 -15.99 -13.47
N ILE A 89 21.71 -16.91 -14.15
CA ILE A 89 22.15 -18.18 -13.55
C ILE A 89 23.49 -17.95 -12.84
N ASP A 90 23.65 -18.54 -11.65
CA ASP A 90 24.96 -18.60 -11.01
C ASP A 90 25.94 -19.42 -11.87
N SER A 91 27.02 -18.78 -12.32
CA SER A 91 28.13 -19.42 -13.03
C SER A 91 29.34 -19.64 -12.13
N PHE A 92 30.01 -20.77 -12.31
CA PHE A 92 31.09 -21.22 -11.44
C PHE A 92 32.39 -21.39 -12.24
N PRO A 93 33.52 -20.80 -11.79
CA PRO A 93 34.81 -20.99 -12.44
C PRO A 93 35.21 -22.46 -12.51
N VAL A 94 35.67 -22.90 -13.68
CA VAL A 94 36.10 -24.29 -13.94
C VAL A 94 37.58 -24.35 -14.29
N GLU A 95 38.27 -25.33 -13.74
CA GLU A 95 39.62 -25.72 -14.16
C GLU A 95 39.68 -27.21 -14.49
N VAL A 96 40.32 -27.56 -15.60
CA VAL A 96 40.61 -28.95 -15.96
C VAL A 96 42.08 -29.22 -15.68
N ARG A 97 42.37 -30.11 -14.74
CA ARG A 97 43.73 -30.48 -14.30
C ARG A 97 43.90 -31.98 -14.45
N ASP A 98 44.89 -32.42 -15.22
CA ASP A 98 45.20 -33.84 -15.44
C ASP A 98 43.98 -34.73 -15.83
N GLY A 99 43.03 -34.16 -16.59
CA GLY A 99 41.81 -34.85 -17.03
C GLY A 99 40.66 -34.87 -16.01
N GLU A 100 40.80 -34.17 -14.89
CA GLU A 100 39.79 -34.00 -13.85
C GLU A 100 39.25 -32.57 -13.83
N ILE A 101 37.93 -32.42 -13.68
CA ILE A 101 37.23 -31.14 -13.68
C ILE A 101 37.09 -30.67 -12.23
N PHE A 102 37.60 -29.48 -11.97
CA PHE A 102 37.49 -28.79 -10.69
C PHE A 102 36.61 -27.55 -10.83
N VAL A 103 35.72 -27.34 -9.88
CA VAL A 103 34.81 -26.18 -9.86
C VAL A 103 35.01 -25.38 -8.58
N ASP A 104 35.13 -24.06 -8.70
CA ASP A 104 35.07 -23.14 -7.57
C ASP A 104 33.61 -22.90 -7.20
N ILE A 105 33.19 -23.49 -6.08
CA ILE A 105 31.81 -23.49 -5.61
C ILE A 105 31.48 -22.29 -4.71
N ARG A 106 32.39 -21.33 -4.57
CA ARG A 106 32.11 -20.11 -3.81
C ARG A 106 30.94 -19.38 -4.45
N ASN A 107 29.95 -19.09 -3.63
CA ASN A 107 28.79 -18.35 -4.06
C ASN A 107 29.17 -16.87 -4.23
N ASN A 108 29.09 -16.36 -5.46
CA ASN A 108 29.16 -14.92 -5.71
C ASN A 108 27.74 -14.28 -5.73
N GLY A 109 26.72 -15.06 -5.39
CA GLY A 109 25.31 -14.73 -5.60
C GLY A 109 24.76 -13.57 -4.76
N ASN A 110 23.77 -12.93 -5.36
CA ASN A 110 22.79 -11.98 -4.83
C ASN A 110 23.31 -10.96 -3.81
N THR A 111 24.08 -10.00 -4.32
CA THR A 111 24.28 -8.73 -3.61
C THR A 111 22.94 -8.01 -3.46
N ILE A 112 22.79 -7.25 -2.37
CA ILE A 112 21.62 -6.36 -2.17
C ILE A 112 21.46 -5.42 -3.38
N ASP A 113 22.56 -4.96 -3.98
CA ASP A 113 22.53 -4.10 -5.18
C ASP A 113 21.94 -4.80 -6.41
N HIS A 114 22.24 -6.08 -6.61
CA HIS A 114 21.60 -6.87 -7.66
C HIS A 114 20.08 -6.92 -7.43
N GLN A 115 19.63 -7.20 -6.20
CA GLN A 115 18.19 -7.27 -5.90
C GLN A 115 17.49 -5.91 -6.05
N ARG A 116 18.16 -4.79 -5.72
CA ARG A 116 17.67 -3.43 -6.02
C ARG A 116 17.48 -3.21 -7.52
N ASN A 117 18.42 -3.68 -8.34
CA ASN A 117 18.33 -3.55 -9.79
C ASN A 117 17.22 -4.43 -10.37
N ARG A 118 17.12 -5.69 -9.92
CA ARG A 118 16.03 -6.58 -10.33
C ARG A 118 14.66 -6.05 -9.95
N LEU A 119 14.52 -5.42 -8.78
CA LEU A 119 13.28 -4.72 -8.44
C LEU A 119 12.94 -3.62 -9.46
N ARG A 120 13.93 -2.80 -9.84
CA ARG A 120 13.73 -1.74 -10.86
C ARG A 120 13.36 -2.33 -12.23
N ASP A 121 14.02 -3.39 -12.67
CA ASP A 121 13.69 -4.08 -13.92
C ASP A 121 12.25 -4.62 -13.87
N GLY A 122 11.88 -5.22 -12.74
CA GLY A 122 10.54 -5.75 -12.50
C GLY A 122 9.45 -4.68 -12.59
N LEU A 123 9.71 -3.50 -12.00
CA LEU A 123 8.84 -2.33 -12.11
C LEU A 123 8.75 -1.80 -13.54
N GLN A 124 9.89 -1.62 -14.22
CA GLN A 124 9.97 -1.07 -15.58
C GLN A 124 9.27 -1.94 -16.64
N HIS A 125 9.37 -3.26 -16.49
CA HIS A 125 8.85 -4.22 -17.47
C HIS A 125 7.55 -4.90 -17.03
N ASN A 126 6.97 -4.48 -15.89
CA ASN A 126 5.75 -5.04 -15.31
C ASN A 126 5.85 -6.58 -15.10
N LEU A 127 6.93 -7.02 -14.44
CA LEU A 127 7.26 -8.44 -14.24
C LEU A 127 7.01 -8.86 -12.78
N SER A 128 5.78 -9.27 -12.48
CA SER A 128 5.33 -9.59 -11.11
C SER A 128 6.20 -10.63 -10.40
N LEU A 129 6.60 -11.72 -11.08
CA LEU A 129 7.45 -12.75 -10.48
C LEU A 129 8.83 -12.21 -10.10
N VAL A 130 9.39 -11.30 -10.91
CA VAL A 130 10.69 -10.65 -10.63
C VAL A 130 10.55 -9.71 -9.44
N VAL A 131 9.47 -8.91 -9.38
CA VAL A 131 9.16 -8.04 -8.23
C VAL A 131 9.05 -8.87 -6.94
N ALA A 132 8.29 -9.97 -6.97
CA ALA A 132 8.11 -10.84 -5.81
C ALA A 132 9.45 -11.40 -5.30
N LYS A 133 10.28 -11.96 -6.19
CA LYS A 133 11.60 -12.48 -5.83
C LYS A 133 12.49 -11.38 -5.26
N ALA A 134 12.52 -10.20 -5.88
CA ALA A 134 13.37 -9.11 -5.44
C ALA A 134 13.02 -8.66 -4.03
N VAL A 135 11.73 -8.49 -3.73
CA VAL A 135 11.24 -8.08 -2.40
C VAL A 135 11.56 -9.16 -1.36
N ILE A 136 11.29 -10.43 -1.65
CA ILE A 136 11.58 -11.54 -0.73
C ILE A 136 13.07 -11.60 -0.40
N ASN A 137 13.95 -11.51 -1.41
CA ASN A 137 15.39 -11.56 -1.19
C ASN A 137 15.92 -10.31 -0.45
N LEU A 138 15.42 -9.11 -0.76
CA LEU A 138 15.80 -7.89 -0.03
C LEU A 138 15.49 -8.04 1.47
N LEU A 139 14.25 -8.37 1.81
CA LEU A 139 13.85 -8.54 3.21
C LEU A 139 14.56 -9.73 3.87
N GLY A 140 14.80 -10.82 3.14
CA GLY A 140 15.61 -11.95 3.60
C GLY A 140 17.08 -11.61 3.89
N HIS A 141 17.60 -10.53 3.33
CA HIS A 141 18.90 -9.94 3.65
C HIS A 141 18.82 -8.83 4.72
N GLU A 142 17.76 -8.80 5.51
CA GLU A 142 17.51 -7.82 6.58
C GLU A 142 17.46 -6.36 6.07
N VAL A 143 17.19 -6.16 4.78
CA VAL A 143 16.93 -4.82 4.23
C VAL A 143 15.60 -4.31 4.78
N ALA A 144 15.60 -3.10 5.31
CA ALA A 144 14.39 -2.50 5.88
C ALA A 144 13.27 -2.36 4.82
N PRO A 145 11.99 -2.64 5.14
CA PRO A 145 10.85 -2.48 4.24
C PRO A 145 10.74 -1.12 3.55
N ALA A 146 11.24 -0.06 4.20
CA ALA A 146 11.27 1.30 3.65
C ALA A 146 12.09 1.41 2.35
N GLU A 147 13.08 0.55 2.14
CA GLU A 147 13.93 0.61 0.95
C GLU A 147 13.22 0.17 -0.35
N PRO A 148 12.65 -1.05 -0.47
CA PRO A 148 11.86 -1.42 -1.64
C PRO A 148 10.65 -0.50 -1.82
N PHE A 149 10.03 -0.05 -0.72
CA PHE A 149 8.97 0.97 -0.76
C PHE A 149 9.45 2.27 -1.45
N ARG A 150 10.59 2.82 -1.04
CA ARG A 150 11.18 4.03 -1.62
C ARG A 150 11.53 3.87 -3.10
N ILE A 151 11.99 2.68 -3.51
CA ILE A 151 12.22 2.38 -4.94
C ILE A 151 10.89 2.47 -5.71
N GLY A 152 9.83 1.85 -5.18
CA GLY A 152 8.48 1.90 -5.76
C GLY A 152 7.89 3.31 -5.81
N LEU A 153 7.99 4.08 -4.72
CA LEU A 153 7.47 5.45 -4.63
C LEU A 153 8.11 6.35 -5.69
N ASN A 154 9.45 6.35 -5.77
CA ASN A 154 10.17 7.17 -6.75
C ASN A 154 9.87 6.72 -8.18
N PHE A 155 9.83 5.41 -8.43
CA PHE A 155 9.49 4.88 -9.74
C PHE A 155 8.07 5.28 -10.15
N GLY A 156 7.09 5.06 -9.28
CA GLY A 156 5.69 5.36 -9.54
C GLY A 156 5.39 6.84 -9.69
N ALA A 157 6.04 7.70 -8.90
CA ALA A 157 5.86 9.15 -9.02
C ALA A 157 6.60 9.74 -10.24
N PHE A 158 7.66 9.08 -10.74
CA PHE A 158 8.38 9.51 -11.93
C PHE A 158 7.78 8.97 -13.23
N TYR A 159 7.45 7.67 -13.32
CA TYR A 159 7.01 7.00 -14.55
C TYR A 159 5.48 6.96 -14.72
N ARG A 160 4.78 7.92 -14.12
CA ARG A 160 3.36 8.09 -14.32
C ARG A 160 3.12 9.40 -15.06
N GLY A 161 2.70 9.28 -16.32
CA GLY A 161 2.26 10.42 -17.13
C GLY A 161 0.96 11.06 -16.61
N MET A 162 0.24 10.35 -15.74
CA MET A 162 -0.90 10.84 -14.95
C MET A 162 -0.46 11.24 -13.52
N ASP A 163 -1.36 11.86 -12.77
CA ASP A 163 -1.25 12.20 -11.35
C ASP A 163 -1.09 11.02 -10.40
N TRP A 164 -0.78 11.29 -9.13
CA TRP A 164 -0.83 10.30 -8.05
C TRP A 164 -2.13 9.52 -8.11
N GLY A 165 -2.06 8.20 -8.22
CA GLY A 165 -3.26 7.39 -8.29
C GLY A 165 -3.07 6.02 -7.68
N ARG A 166 -3.93 5.09 -8.10
CA ARG A 166 -4.14 3.79 -7.45
C ARG A 166 -2.85 3.09 -7.03
N GLY A 167 -1.89 2.88 -7.92
CA GLY A 167 -0.67 2.13 -7.59
C GLY A 167 0.15 2.74 -6.44
N LEU A 168 0.32 4.07 -6.43
CA LEU A 168 1.04 4.75 -5.34
C LEU A 168 0.23 4.72 -4.04
N THR A 169 -1.10 4.82 -4.13
CA THR A 169 -2.00 4.68 -2.99
C THR A 169 -1.95 3.26 -2.40
N THR A 170 -2.02 2.21 -3.24
CA THR A 170 -1.87 0.81 -2.81
C THR A 170 -0.51 0.61 -2.14
N LEU A 171 0.58 1.13 -2.72
CA LEU A 171 1.92 1.04 -2.13
C LEU A 171 2.02 1.75 -0.77
N GLY A 172 1.43 2.94 -0.64
CA GLY A 172 1.33 3.68 0.63
C GLY A 172 0.55 2.92 1.69
N CYS A 173 -0.61 2.34 1.33
CA CYS A 173 -1.37 1.49 2.26
C CYS A 173 -0.60 0.22 2.63
N ALA A 174 0.08 -0.42 1.67
CA ALA A 174 0.85 -1.63 1.90
C ALA A 174 1.97 -1.42 2.93
N ILE A 175 2.75 -0.34 2.83
CA ILE A 175 3.80 -0.06 3.83
C ILE A 175 3.21 0.28 5.19
N ASN A 176 2.06 0.95 5.26
CA ASN A 176 1.36 1.26 6.51
C ASN A 176 0.78 0.01 7.19
N LEU A 177 0.49 -1.05 6.43
CA LEU A 177 0.04 -2.34 6.96
C LEU A 177 1.20 -3.15 7.56
N VAL A 178 2.44 -3.01 7.07
CA VAL A 178 3.61 -3.82 7.49
C VAL A 178 3.78 -3.95 9.02
N PRO A 179 3.63 -2.90 9.84
CA PRO A 179 3.76 -3.01 11.30
C PRO A 179 2.73 -3.94 11.96
N TRP A 180 1.60 -4.20 11.29
CA TRP A 180 0.48 -5.00 11.79
C TRP A 180 0.48 -6.42 11.26
N LEU A 181 1.39 -6.76 10.35
CA LEU A 181 1.51 -8.08 9.73
C LEU A 181 2.54 -8.95 10.46
N ASP A 182 2.28 -10.25 10.44
CA ASP A 182 3.28 -11.26 10.79
C ASP A 182 4.50 -11.13 9.86
N GLU A 183 5.68 -11.46 10.38
CA GLU A 183 6.95 -11.23 9.68
C GLU A 183 7.00 -11.88 8.29
N GLU A 184 6.39 -13.06 8.16
CA GLU A 184 6.32 -13.82 6.90
C GLU A 184 5.42 -13.18 5.81
N ASP A 185 4.49 -12.30 6.20
CA ASP A 185 3.52 -11.65 5.31
C ASP A 185 3.94 -10.24 4.89
N ARG A 186 4.94 -9.65 5.56
CA ARG A 186 5.46 -8.31 5.22
C ARG A 186 5.96 -8.20 3.77
N PRO A 187 6.72 -9.19 3.23
CA PRO A 187 7.14 -9.13 1.83
C PRO A 187 5.96 -9.25 0.86
N LEU A 188 4.89 -9.96 1.24
CA LEU A 188 3.67 -10.06 0.43
C LEU A 188 2.98 -8.70 0.31
N ALA A 189 2.89 -7.93 1.40
CA ALA A 189 2.31 -6.59 1.37
C ALA A 189 3.04 -5.67 0.38
N LEU A 190 4.38 -5.64 0.47
CA LEU A 190 5.21 -4.85 -0.43
C LEU A 190 5.10 -5.32 -1.88
N PHE A 191 5.05 -6.64 -2.11
CA PHE A 191 4.84 -7.20 -3.45
C PHE A 191 3.52 -6.72 -4.08
N HIS A 192 2.42 -6.68 -3.34
CA HIS A 192 1.15 -6.14 -3.83
C HIS A 192 1.29 -4.67 -4.24
N GLY A 193 1.79 -3.82 -3.33
CA GLY A 193 1.99 -2.40 -3.60
C GLY A 193 2.89 -2.12 -4.81
N LEU A 194 4.00 -2.84 -4.91
CA LEU A 194 4.97 -2.68 -6.01
C LEU A 194 4.43 -3.21 -7.34
N SER A 195 3.67 -4.30 -7.33
CA SER A 195 3.03 -4.85 -8.54
C SER A 195 1.96 -3.91 -9.07
N ASP A 196 1.16 -3.30 -8.17
CA ASP A 196 0.18 -2.28 -8.54
C ASP A 196 0.87 -1.05 -9.15
N VAL A 197 1.98 -0.57 -8.56
CA VAL A 197 2.78 0.52 -9.17
C VAL A 197 3.27 0.14 -10.56
N ALA A 198 3.83 -1.06 -10.74
CA ALA A 198 4.33 -1.53 -12.03
C ALA A 198 3.20 -1.58 -13.09
N SER A 199 2.05 -2.14 -12.73
CA SER A 199 0.91 -2.24 -13.63
C SER A 199 0.30 -0.88 -13.97
N ASP A 200 0.23 0.04 -13.00
CA ASP A 200 -0.41 1.35 -13.16
C ASP A 200 0.48 2.35 -13.93
N THR A 201 1.77 2.06 -14.06
CA THR A 201 2.75 2.84 -14.83
C THR A 201 3.18 2.17 -16.14
N ALA A 202 2.74 0.94 -16.40
CA ALA A 202 3.10 0.20 -17.60
C ALA A 202 2.75 0.97 -18.88
N GLY A 203 3.76 1.26 -19.70
CA GLY A 203 3.61 2.00 -20.96
C GLY A 203 3.41 3.51 -20.81
N MET A 204 3.52 4.06 -19.61
CA MET A 204 3.39 5.50 -19.36
C MET A 204 4.71 6.25 -19.62
N SER A 205 4.60 7.53 -20.00
CA SER A 205 5.75 8.42 -20.14
C SER A 205 6.24 8.91 -18.78
N PRO A 206 7.55 9.18 -18.63
CA PRO A 206 8.06 9.83 -17.43
C PRO A 206 7.57 11.29 -17.31
N ARG A 207 7.47 11.73 -16.07
CA ARG A 207 7.17 13.09 -15.67
C ARG A 207 8.44 13.82 -15.29
N PHE A 208 8.49 15.13 -15.57
CA PHE A 208 9.62 15.99 -15.26
C PHE A 208 9.17 17.11 -14.34
N ASN A 209 9.74 17.19 -13.15
CA ASN A 209 9.39 18.25 -12.21
C ASN A 209 9.73 19.63 -12.77
N PRO A 210 8.87 20.64 -12.56
CA PRO A 210 9.25 22.01 -12.82
C PRO A 210 10.42 22.42 -11.92
N ARG A 211 11.28 23.30 -12.44
CA ARG A 211 12.30 23.95 -11.61
C ARG A 211 11.61 24.97 -10.68
N PRO A 212 12.17 25.22 -9.47
CA PRO A 212 11.66 26.27 -8.59
C PRO A 212 11.70 27.65 -9.25
N LEU A 213 11.12 28.65 -8.59
CA LEU A 213 11.35 30.05 -8.93
C LEU A 213 12.85 30.39 -8.82
N PRO A 214 13.35 31.39 -9.59
CA PRO A 214 14.78 31.70 -9.63
C PRO A 214 15.40 32.16 -8.31
N ASN A 215 14.57 32.67 -7.38
CA ASN A 215 14.96 33.08 -6.03
C ASN A 215 14.01 32.45 -5.00
N ASP A 216 14.49 32.33 -3.77
CA ASP A 216 13.81 31.81 -2.58
C ASP A 216 13.29 32.96 -1.69
N GLU A 217 13.20 34.18 -2.23
CA GLU A 217 12.77 35.38 -1.49
C GLU A 217 11.26 35.42 -1.23
N THR A 218 10.46 34.60 -1.93
CA THR A 218 9.00 34.57 -1.73
C THR A 218 8.68 33.77 -0.47
N ASP A 219 7.98 34.39 0.47
CA ASP A 219 7.57 33.71 1.70
C ASP A 219 6.53 32.59 1.44
N ILE A 220 6.52 31.59 2.31
CA ILE A 220 5.66 30.41 2.20
C ILE A 220 4.16 30.77 2.20
N PRO A 221 3.65 31.70 3.04
CA PRO A 221 2.26 32.15 2.96
C PRO A 221 1.88 32.70 1.57
N THR A 222 2.76 33.46 0.93
CA THR A 222 2.52 33.97 -0.44
C THR A 222 2.48 32.83 -1.45
N LEU A 223 3.40 31.86 -1.36
CA LEU A 223 3.40 30.67 -2.21
C LEU A 223 2.13 29.81 -2.02
N LYS A 224 1.63 29.71 -0.79
CA LYS A 224 0.34 29.05 -0.48
C LYS A 224 -0.81 29.71 -1.21
N GLU A 225 -0.91 31.04 -1.16
CA GLU A 225 -1.99 31.76 -1.83
C GLU A 225 -1.92 31.62 -3.35
N TRP A 226 -0.71 31.67 -3.94
CA TRP A 226 -0.54 31.39 -5.36
C TRP A 226 -0.93 29.97 -5.73
N PHE A 227 -0.51 28.98 -4.94
CA PHE A 227 -0.88 27.58 -5.15
C PHE A 227 -2.40 27.40 -5.21
N ARG A 228 -3.13 27.98 -4.25
CA ARG A 228 -4.60 27.95 -4.22
C ARG A 228 -5.22 28.62 -5.45
N GLN A 229 -4.68 29.76 -5.88
CA GLN A 229 -5.13 30.44 -7.11
C GLN A 229 -4.91 29.57 -8.35
N PHE A 230 -3.77 28.89 -8.46
CA PHE A 230 -3.48 27.99 -9.57
C PHE A 230 -4.39 26.77 -9.58
N VAL A 231 -4.72 26.21 -8.42
CA VAL A 231 -5.73 25.14 -8.29
C VAL A 231 -7.11 25.64 -8.76
N GLU A 232 -7.52 26.84 -8.37
CA GLU A 232 -8.81 27.40 -8.77
C GLU A 232 -8.94 27.59 -10.30
N VAL A 233 -7.87 28.05 -10.96
CA VAL A 233 -7.86 28.21 -12.43
C VAL A 233 -7.42 26.96 -13.18
N ARG A 234 -7.26 25.83 -12.49
CA ARG A 234 -6.86 24.53 -13.03
C ARG A 234 -5.51 24.54 -13.78
N ASP A 235 -4.53 25.30 -13.27
CA ASP A 235 -3.16 25.36 -13.80
C ASP A 235 -2.21 24.45 -13.00
N ALA A 236 -2.16 23.17 -13.38
CA ALA A 236 -1.32 22.17 -12.72
C ALA A 236 0.17 22.55 -12.76
N GLN A 237 0.67 23.06 -13.89
CA GLN A 237 2.09 23.37 -14.03
C GLN A 237 2.52 24.50 -13.08
N ALA A 238 1.71 25.54 -12.95
CA ALA A 238 1.96 26.62 -12.00
C ALA A 238 1.83 26.13 -10.54
N GLY A 239 0.84 25.28 -10.26
CA GLY A 239 0.66 24.66 -8.94
C GLY A 239 1.86 23.82 -8.52
N GLU A 240 2.35 22.95 -9.39
CA GLU A 240 3.54 22.13 -9.15
C GLU A 240 4.77 22.99 -8.89
N ARG A 241 4.94 24.06 -9.67
CA ARG A 241 6.06 24.98 -9.50
C ARG A 241 5.99 25.74 -8.18
N ALA A 242 4.80 26.07 -7.69
CA ALA A 242 4.61 26.68 -6.38
C ALA A 242 5.03 25.72 -5.25
N ILE A 243 4.63 24.43 -5.33
CA ILE A 243 5.04 23.40 -4.36
C ILE A 243 6.55 23.19 -4.35
N VAL A 244 7.18 23.03 -5.53
CA VAL A 244 8.64 22.88 -5.62
C VAL A 244 9.35 24.12 -5.07
N SER A 245 8.83 25.31 -5.34
CA SER A 245 9.41 26.56 -4.81
C SER A 245 9.28 26.64 -3.30
N ALA A 246 8.16 26.21 -2.72
CA ALA A 246 7.97 26.19 -1.27
C ALA A 246 8.95 25.22 -0.59
N LEU A 247 9.08 23.99 -1.10
CA LEU A 247 10.04 23.00 -0.60
C LEU A 247 11.48 23.54 -0.66
N ARG A 248 11.86 24.20 -1.76
CA ARG A 248 13.20 24.77 -1.95
C ARG A 248 13.47 26.02 -1.11
N ALA A 249 12.43 26.79 -0.79
CA ALA A 249 12.49 27.90 0.15
C ALA A 249 12.53 27.44 1.62
N GLY A 250 12.50 26.13 1.88
CA GLY A 250 12.62 25.56 3.22
C GLY A 250 11.29 25.42 3.96
N ALA A 251 10.17 25.29 3.23
CA ALA A 251 8.89 24.95 3.86
C ALA A 251 9.00 23.64 4.64
N ASP A 252 8.53 23.66 5.89
CA ASP A 252 8.45 22.46 6.72
C ASP A 252 7.26 21.57 6.35
N ASP A 253 7.15 20.45 7.04
CA ASP A 253 6.14 19.43 6.81
C ASP A 253 4.71 19.93 7.06
N ALA A 254 4.52 20.71 8.12
CA ALA A 254 3.26 21.34 8.46
C ALA A 254 2.85 22.38 7.41
N GLN A 255 3.78 23.20 6.92
CA GLN A 255 3.52 24.21 5.90
C GLN A 255 3.11 23.60 4.56
N ILE A 256 3.79 22.54 4.11
CA ILE A 256 3.42 21.82 2.87
C ILE A 256 2.06 21.13 3.03
N ALA A 257 1.83 20.48 4.17
CA ALA A 257 0.53 19.88 4.46
C ALA A 257 -0.60 20.92 4.46
N ASP A 258 -0.40 22.08 5.09
CA ASP A 258 -1.35 23.19 5.10
C ASP A 258 -1.65 23.69 3.68
N MET A 259 -0.63 23.84 2.84
CA MET A 259 -0.81 24.24 1.43
C MET A 259 -1.70 23.26 0.67
N LEU A 260 -1.39 21.96 0.74
CA LEU A 260 -2.11 20.92 0.00
C LEU A 260 -3.54 20.75 0.53
N PHE A 261 -3.70 20.61 1.85
CA PHE A 261 -5.01 20.39 2.46
C PHE A 261 -5.93 21.59 2.37
N THR A 262 -5.40 22.83 2.49
CA THR A 262 -6.24 24.03 2.30
C THR A 262 -6.77 24.08 0.87
N ALA A 263 -5.94 23.81 -0.14
CA ALA A 263 -6.40 23.78 -1.53
C ALA A 263 -7.44 22.65 -1.76
N ALA A 264 -7.24 21.49 -1.14
CA ALA A 264 -8.18 20.36 -1.22
C ALA A 264 -9.56 20.65 -0.60
N THR A 265 -9.61 21.58 0.35
CA THR A 265 -10.82 21.93 1.11
C THR A 265 -11.36 23.32 0.78
N ASP A 266 -10.83 23.99 -0.25
CA ASP A 266 -11.45 25.19 -0.83
C ASP A 266 -12.76 24.85 -1.57
N HIS A 267 -12.89 23.61 -2.06
CA HIS A 267 -14.13 23.03 -2.60
C HIS A 267 -14.56 21.80 -1.82
N ARG A 268 -15.84 21.42 -1.94
CA ARG A 268 -16.42 20.34 -1.14
C ARG A 268 -16.09 18.98 -1.72
N TYR A 269 -15.50 18.13 -0.86
CA TYR A 269 -15.40 16.68 -1.03
C TYR A 269 -14.89 16.24 -2.43
N LEU A 270 -13.78 16.83 -2.88
CA LEU A 270 -13.19 16.65 -4.22
C LEU A 270 -13.05 15.17 -4.60
N ASP A 271 -13.50 14.82 -5.81
CA ASP A 271 -13.53 13.46 -6.35
C ASP A 271 -14.03 12.40 -5.37
N ALA A 272 -15.17 12.68 -4.73
CA ALA A 272 -15.75 11.83 -3.72
C ALA A 272 -14.79 11.51 -2.56
N GLY A 273 -13.87 12.44 -2.25
CA GLY A 273 -12.90 12.33 -1.16
C GLY A 273 -11.52 11.77 -1.56
N HIS A 274 -11.33 11.27 -2.78
CA HIS A 274 -10.03 10.70 -3.20
C HIS A 274 -8.89 11.72 -3.14
N THR A 275 -9.12 12.97 -3.56
CA THR A 275 -8.06 13.99 -3.60
C THR A 275 -7.40 14.20 -2.23
N LEU A 276 -8.21 14.29 -1.16
CA LEU A 276 -7.70 14.49 0.20
C LEU A 276 -7.01 13.24 0.73
N ASP A 277 -7.58 12.06 0.49
CA ASP A 277 -6.92 10.80 0.85
C ASP A 277 -5.57 10.63 0.14
N PHE A 278 -5.47 10.95 -1.15
CA PHE A 278 -4.22 10.88 -1.90
C PHE A 278 -3.17 11.85 -1.38
N ILE A 279 -3.56 13.06 -0.97
CA ILE A 279 -2.66 13.99 -0.28
C ILE A 279 -2.15 13.37 1.03
N ASN A 280 -3.04 12.81 1.84
CA ASN A 280 -2.65 12.13 3.09
C ASN A 280 -1.70 10.93 2.84
N LYS A 281 -1.96 10.14 1.79
CA LYS A 281 -1.08 9.02 1.39
C LYS A 281 0.27 9.50 0.86
N ALA A 282 0.32 10.59 0.11
CA ALA A 282 1.59 11.18 -0.30
C ALA A 282 2.40 11.68 0.89
N LEU A 283 1.75 12.36 1.83
CA LEU A 283 2.36 12.88 3.04
C LEU A 283 2.95 11.77 3.93
N THR A 284 2.17 10.74 4.23
CA THR A 284 2.64 9.57 5.01
C THR A 284 3.70 8.77 4.26
N SER A 285 3.61 8.68 2.93
CA SER A 285 4.65 8.04 2.11
C SER A 285 5.98 8.78 2.18
N VAL A 286 5.97 10.11 2.19
CA VAL A 286 7.18 10.92 2.32
C VAL A 286 7.79 10.82 3.72
N ASP A 287 6.98 10.76 4.78
CA ASP A 287 7.48 10.53 6.15
C ASP A 287 8.28 9.22 6.26
N LEU A 288 7.82 8.17 5.57
CA LEU A 288 8.45 6.85 5.57
C LEU A 288 9.65 6.76 4.61
N ALA A 289 9.58 7.39 3.45
CA ALA A 289 10.64 7.35 2.44
C ALA A 289 11.79 8.33 2.70
N GLY A 290 11.51 9.45 3.38
CA GLY A 290 12.41 10.58 3.55
C GLY A 290 11.98 11.81 2.73
N TRP A 291 12.11 12.99 3.34
CA TRP A 291 11.70 14.28 2.75
C TRP A 291 12.53 14.72 1.54
N GLU A 292 13.68 14.09 1.27
CA GLU A 292 14.40 14.24 0.01
C GLU A 292 13.60 13.78 -1.22
N HIS A 293 12.54 12.98 -1.02
CA HIS A 293 11.62 12.51 -2.05
C HIS A 293 10.35 13.36 -2.19
N ALA A 294 10.20 14.40 -1.36
CA ALA A 294 8.99 15.23 -1.28
C ALA A 294 8.61 15.90 -2.60
N GLU A 295 9.57 16.43 -3.36
CA GLU A 295 9.25 17.16 -4.60
C GLU A 295 8.49 16.30 -5.58
N LEU A 296 9.03 15.11 -5.90
CA LEU A 296 8.42 14.22 -6.88
C LEU A 296 7.04 13.72 -6.40
N ALA A 297 6.94 13.33 -5.12
CA ALA A 297 5.69 12.88 -4.53
C ALA A 297 4.62 14.00 -4.55
N PHE A 298 4.92 15.19 -4.06
CA PHE A 298 3.92 16.26 -3.93
C PHE A 298 3.59 16.95 -5.24
N THR A 299 4.52 17.05 -6.21
CA THR A 299 4.11 17.48 -7.54
C THR A 299 3.12 16.49 -8.15
N SER A 300 3.28 15.19 -7.90
CA SER A 300 2.38 14.17 -8.47
C SER A 300 0.94 14.26 -7.99
N VAL A 301 0.67 14.83 -6.80
CA VAL A 301 -0.72 15.05 -6.34
C VAL A 301 -1.37 16.33 -6.86
N VAL A 302 -0.61 17.28 -7.43
CA VAL A 302 -1.17 18.56 -7.88
C VAL A 302 -2.25 18.41 -8.95
N PRO A 303 -2.12 17.55 -9.98
CA PRO A 303 -3.19 17.43 -10.97
C PRO A 303 -4.49 16.87 -10.37
N ASN A 304 -4.43 16.03 -9.32
CA ASN A 304 -5.62 15.60 -8.57
C ASN A 304 -6.36 16.77 -7.89
N LEU A 305 -5.70 17.91 -7.67
CA LEU A 305 -6.34 19.13 -7.15
C LEU A 305 -6.91 19.97 -8.28
N THR A 306 -6.17 20.12 -9.38
CA THR A 306 -6.57 20.99 -10.50
C THR A 306 -7.66 20.37 -11.37
N ASP A 307 -7.69 19.05 -11.48
CA ASP A 307 -8.58 18.34 -12.42
C ASP A 307 -9.81 17.76 -11.71
N ALA A 308 -9.86 17.86 -10.38
CA ALA A 308 -10.90 17.25 -9.58
C ALA A 308 -12.31 17.69 -9.94
N ARG A 309 -13.24 16.75 -9.81
CA ARG A 309 -14.67 17.05 -9.77
C ARG A 309 -15.01 17.60 -8.39
N ARG A 310 -15.82 18.67 -8.38
CA ARG A 310 -16.25 19.34 -7.16
C ARG A 310 -17.62 18.81 -6.78
N MET A 311 -17.76 18.17 -5.62
CA MET A 311 -19.03 17.52 -5.27
C MET A 311 -20.13 18.51 -4.96
N GLU A 312 -19.80 19.76 -4.66
CA GLU A 312 -20.74 20.89 -4.63
C GLU A 312 -21.49 21.14 -5.94
N GLU A 313 -20.98 20.67 -7.07
CA GLU A 313 -21.65 20.75 -8.38
C GLU A 313 -22.62 19.56 -8.60
N SER A 314 -22.57 18.55 -7.73
CA SER A 314 -23.33 17.31 -7.90
C SER A 314 -24.77 17.41 -7.39
N ASN A 315 -25.67 16.61 -7.97
CA ASN A 315 -27.05 16.53 -7.49
C ASN A 315 -27.15 16.03 -6.04
N ALA A 316 -26.29 15.10 -5.63
CA ALA A 316 -26.33 14.52 -4.28
C ALA A 316 -26.10 15.57 -3.18
N TRP A 317 -25.26 16.58 -3.43
CA TRP A 317 -24.96 17.65 -2.47
C TRP A 317 -25.90 18.84 -2.57
N ARG A 318 -26.65 18.96 -3.68
CA ARG A 318 -27.55 20.10 -3.95
C ARG A 318 -29.03 19.76 -3.76
N LYS A 319 -29.38 18.47 -3.67
CA LYS A 319 -30.76 17.98 -3.56
C LYS A 319 -30.87 16.73 -2.68
N PRO A 320 -31.98 16.55 -1.94
CA PRO A 320 -33.14 17.45 -1.84
C PRO A 320 -32.88 18.69 -0.99
N ILE A 321 -31.94 18.60 -0.04
CA ILE A 321 -31.43 19.71 0.75
C ILE A 321 -30.14 20.20 0.09
N ASP A 322 -30.01 21.52 -0.06
CA ASP A 322 -28.79 22.11 -0.58
C ASP A 322 -27.78 22.29 0.55
N LEU A 323 -26.74 21.47 0.57
CA LEU A 323 -25.76 21.43 1.66
C LEU A 323 -24.77 22.61 1.61
N ILE A 324 -24.56 23.19 0.44
CA ILE A 324 -23.49 24.18 0.23
C ILE A 324 -23.75 25.48 0.99
N PRO A 325 -24.95 26.09 0.95
CA PRO A 325 -25.23 27.28 1.76
C PRO A 325 -25.10 27.01 3.27
N LEU A 326 -25.41 25.79 3.73
CA LEU A 326 -25.28 25.42 5.14
C LEU A 326 -23.80 25.35 5.55
N LEU A 327 -22.97 24.73 4.72
CA LEU A 327 -21.51 24.67 4.92
C LEU A 327 -20.86 26.04 4.84
N GLU A 328 -21.24 26.88 3.88
CA GLU A 328 -20.72 28.25 3.76
C GLU A 328 -21.05 29.09 5.00
N ALA A 329 -22.27 28.96 5.54
CA ALA A 329 -22.65 29.59 6.81
C ALA A 329 -21.80 29.07 7.98
N ALA A 330 -21.62 27.75 8.09
CA ALA A 330 -20.79 27.14 9.12
C ALA A 330 -19.33 27.61 9.04
N PHE A 331 -18.76 27.71 7.84
CA PHE A 331 -17.38 28.18 7.64
C PHE A 331 -17.19 29.65 7.97
N ALA A 332 -18.22 30.49 7.81
CA ALA A 332 -18.19 31.87 8.28
C ALA A 332 -18.17 31.97 9.81
N GLU A 333 -18.81 31.02 10.51
CA GLU A 333 -18.84 30.95 11.98
C GLU A 333 -17.62 30.24 12.59
N LEU A 334 -16.95 29.38 11.84
CA LEU A 334 -15.87 28.50 12.31
C LEU A 334 -14.76 29.24 13.08
N PRO A 335 -14.18 30.36 12.60
CA PRO A 335 -13.16 31.08 13.36
C PRO A 335 -13.65 31.57 14.73
N GLY A 336 -14.89 32.06 14.80
CA GLY A 336 -15.50 32.51 16.05
C GLY A 336 -15.83 31.35 17.00
N ALA A 337 -16.18 30.18 16.46
CA ALA A 337 -16.38 28.97 17.26
C ALA A 337 -15.07 28.52 17.93
N LEU A 338 -13.96 28.50 17.18
CA LEU A 338 -12.64 28.17 17.69
C LEU A 338 -12.16 29.18 18.74
N GLU A 339 -12.37 30.47 18.50
CA GLU A 339 -12.03 31.53 19.47
C GLU A 339 -12.83 31.35 20.79
N ALA A 340 -14.13 31.04 20.69
CA ALA A 340 -14.97 30.82 21.87
C ALA A 340 -14.58 29.60 22.71
N GLY A 341 -14.09 28.54 22.04
CA GLY A 341 -13.58 27.32 22.68
C GLY A 341 -12.15 27.46 23.22
N SER A 342 -11.40 28.46 22.77
CA SER A 342 -10.01 28.65 23.18
C SER A 342 -9.87 28.79 24.69
N GLY A 343 -9.01 27.97 25.30
CA GLY A 343 -8.79 27.94 26.74
C GLY A 343 -9.88 27.21 27.54
N ARG A 344 -10.81 26.53 26.87
CA ARG A 344 -11.74 25.56 27.47
C ARG A 344 -11.25 24.15 27.22
N GLU A 345 -11.59 23.24 28.13
CA GLU A 345 -11.43 21.81 27.94
C GLU A 345 -12.81 21.17 28.14
N ALA A 346 -13.40 20.67 27.06
CA ALA A 346 -14.63 19.90 27.10
C ALA A 346 -14.33 18.45 26.71
N SER A 347 -15.04 17.52 27.35
CA SER A 347 -15.04 16.11 27.00
C SER A 347 -16.50 15.67 26.87
N TYR A 348 -16.78 14.91 25.82
CA TYR A 348 -18.10 14.39 25.53
C TYR A 348 -18.05 12.87 25.56
N ASP A 349 -19.16 12.28 26.00
CA ASP A 349 -19.40 10.90 25.65
C ASP A 349 -19.68 10.82 24.15
N VAL A 350 -18.76 10.18 23.42
CA VAL A 350 -18.84 10.04 21.97
C VAL A 350 -20.13 9.32 21.55
N GLU A 351 -20.64 8.39 22.35
CA GLU A 351 -21.88 7.69 22.04
C GLU A 351 -23.13 8.59 22.18
N GLU A 352 -23.07 9.66 22.99
CA GLU A 352 -24.14 10.67 23.06
C GLU A 352 -24.22 11.53 21.78
N LEU A 353 -23.12 11.66 21.04
CA LEU A 353 -23.06 12.41 19.78
C LEU A 353 -23.56 11.58 18.58
N MET A 354 -23.43 10.25 18.64
CA MET A 354 -23.73 9.35 17.51
C MET A 354 -25.15 9.46 16.96
N PRO A 355 -26.22 9.61 17.76
CA PRO A 355 -27.59 9.75 17.23
C PRO A 355 -27.75 10.93 16.29
N THR A 356 -27.11 12.06 16.59
CA THR A 356 -27.14 13.25 15.73
C THR A 356 -26.22 13.09 14.53
N LEU A 357 -24.97 12.66 14.74
CA LEU A 357 -23.98 12.50 13.66
C LEU A 357 -24.39 11.45 12.61
N LEU A 358 -25.11 10.41 13.03
CA LEU A 358 -25.67 9.38 12.14
C LEU A 358 -27.14 9.64 11.75
N GLY A 359 -27.67 10.81 12.10
CA GLY A 359 -29.03 11.24 11.84
C GLY A 359 -29.32 11.52 10.36
N ASP A 360 -30.54 11.98 10.09
CA ASP A 360 -31.09 12.23 8.76
C ASP A 360 -31.37 13.71 8.46
N GLU A 361 -30.85 14.62 9.31
CA GLU A 361 -30.95 16.07 9.13
C GLU A 361 -29.55 16.71 9.15
N PRO A 362 -29.15 17.47 8.12
CA PRO A 362 -27.80 18.03 8.03
C PRO A 362 -27.57 19.24 8.95
N GLN A 363 -28.59 20.07 9.21
CA GLN A 363 -28.42 21.27 10.06
C GLN A 363 -28.09 20.92 11.52
N PRO A 364 -28.81 19.98 12.20
CA PRO A 364 -28.44 19.57 13.56
C PRO A 364 -27.02 19.00 13.66
N ILE A 365 -26.53 18.33 12.62
CA ILE A 365 -25.15 17.84 12.56
C ILE A 365 -24.18 19.03 12.57
N ILE A 366 -24.38 20.02 11.68
CA ILE A 366 -23.54 21.21 11.60
C ILE A 366 -23.54 21.99 12.93
N ASP A 367 -24.71 22.19 13.53
CA ASP A 367 -24.87 22.89 14.80
C ASP A 367 -24.09 22.18 15.92
N LEU A 368 -24.15 20.85 15.95
CA LEU A 368 -23.41 20.03 16.90
C LEU A 368 -21.90 20.21 16.74
N LEU A 369 -21.37 20.17 15.52
CA LEU A 369 -19.94 20.38 15.26
C LEU A 369 -19.47 21.75 15.76
N LEU A 370 -20.23 22.82 15.46
CA LEU A 370 -19.91 24.16 15.92
C LEU A 370 -20.02 24.28 17.46
N SER A 371 -20.99 23.62 18.10
CA SER A 371 -21.13 23.60 19.55
C SER A 371 -19.93 22.91 20.21
N CYS A 372 -19.54 21.75 19.70
CA CYS A 372 -18.36 21.01 20.16
C CYS A 372 -17.10 21.90 20.16
N LEU A 373 -16.86 22.62 19.05
CA LEU A 373 -15.74 23.54 18.95
C LEU A 373 -15.84 24.72 19.94
N ARG A 374 -17.04 25.32 20.10
CA ARG A 374 -17.28 26.42 21.07
C ARG A 374 -17.11 26.00 22.53
N GLU A 375 -17.35 24.74 22.83
CA GLU A 375 -17.22 24.18 24.17
C GLU A 375 -15.78 23.74 24.47
N GLY A 376 -14.94 23.61 23.44
CA GLY A 376 -13.51 23.36 23.58
C GLY A 376 -13.07 21.94 23.20
N ILE A 377 -13.86 21.18 22.43
CA ILE A 377 -13.31 19.98 21.77
C ILE A 377 -12.26 20.42 20.76
N SER A 378 -11.10 19.79 20.77
CA SER A 378 -10.07 20.08 19.78
C SER A 378 -10.51 19.65 18.37
N PRO A 379 -10.09 20.36 17.30
CA PRO A 379 -10.39 19.94 15.93
C PRO A 379 -9.92 18.51 15.60
N VAL A 380 -8.81 18.08 16.23
CA VAL A 380 -8.28 16.72 16.09
C VAL A 380 -9.24 15.69 16.68
N ASP A 381 -9.69 15.89 17.92
CA ASP A 381 -10.62 14.96 18.59
C ASP A 381 -11.97 14.93 17.85
N LEU A 382 -12.45 16.09 17.40
CA LEU A 382 -13.69 16.17 16.62
C LEU A 382 -13.56 15.40 15.29
N ALA A 383 -12.44 15.53 14.59
CA ALA A 383 -12.18 14.76 13.37
C ALA A 383 -12.11 13.25 13.65
N GLY A 384 -11.52 12.84 14.77
CA GLY A 384 -11.51 11.45 15.23
C GLY A 384 -12.91 10.89 15.51
N ILE A 385 -13.78 11.69 16.13
CA ILE A 385 -15.20 11.35 16.34
C ILE A 385 -15.92 11.15 15.00
N ILE A 386 -15.65 12.01 14.01
CA ILE A 386 -16.24 11.90 12.67
C ILE A 386 -15.70 10.68 11.90
N ALA A 387 -14.41 10.38 11.98
CA ALA A 387 -13.85 9.15 11.41
C ALA A 387 -14.47 7.89 12.05
N TYR A 388 -14.71 7.90 13.36
CA TYR A 388 -15.41 6.83 14.05
C TYR A 388 -16.89 6.71 13.61
N ALA A 389 -17.61 7.82 13.42
CA ALA A 389 -18.97 7.82 12.89
C ALA A 389 -19.03 7.23 11.47
N ALA A 390 -18.05 7.52 10.61
CA ALA A 390 -17.94 6.90 9.30
C ALA A 390 -17.67 5.39 9.37
N ALA A 391 -16.78 4.94 10.27
CA ALA A 391 -16.56 3.50 10.51
C ALA A 391 -17.85 2.81 11.01
N ARG A 392 -18.64 3.48 11.84
CA ARG A 392 -19.95 3.00 12.32
C ARG A 392 -20.93 2.81 11.17
N ARG A 393 -20.95 3.67 10.14
CA ARG A 393 -21.78 3.45 8.93
C ARG A 393 -21.47 2.10 8.28
N ILE A 394 -20.19 1.76 8.14
CA ILE A 394 -19.74 0.45 7.60
C ILE A 394 -20.14 -0.68 8.55
N ALA A 395 -19.92 -0.51 9.86
CA ALA A 395 -20.24 -1.51 10.87
C ALA A 395 -21.75 -1.81 10.97
N HIS A 396 -22.60 -0.86 10.59
CA HIS A 396 -24.06 -0.98 10.55
C HIS A 396 -24.63 -1.22 9.14
N PHE A 397 -23.78 -1.26 8.11
CA PHE A 397 -24.17 -1.39 6.71
C PHE A 397 -25.07 -2.60 6.49
N HIS A 398 -26.20 -2.44 5.81
CA HIS A 398 -27.10 -3.56 5.55
C HIS A 398 -26.78 -4.26 4.22
N THR A 399 -26.69 -5.58 4.23
CA THR A 399 -26.33 -6.38 3.04
C THR A 399 -27.44 -6.47 1.99
N SER A 400 -28.53 -5.72 2.14
CA SER A 400 -29.56 -5.56 1.10
C SER A 400 -29.31 -4.37 0.18
N ASN A 401 -28.37 -3.49 0.53
CA ASN A 401 -27.92 -2.41 -0.35
C ASN A 401 -27.19 -2.98 -1.57
N GLU A 402 -26.98 -2.16 -2.60
CA GLU A 402 -26.24 -2.58 -3.78
C GLU A 402 -24.76 -2.80 -3.44
N PHE A 403 -24.08 -3.64 -4.23
CA PHE A 403 -22.67 -3.93 -3.95
C PHE A 403 -21.78 -2.67 -4.07
N GLY A 404 -22.04 -1.81 -5.06
CA GLY A 404 -21.30 -0.56 -5.23
C GLY A 404 -21.46 0.43 -4.07
N ASP A 405 -22.48 0.25 -3.22
CA ASP A 405 -22.68 1.10 -2.05
C ASP A 405 -21.60 0.89 -0.97
N TRP A 406 -20.86 -0.23 -1.00
CA TRP A 406 -19.69 -0.42 -0.14
C TRP A 406 -18.60 0.62 -0.46
N ASP A 407 -18.38 0.94 -1.73
CA ASP A 407 -17.40 1.95 -2.13
C ASP A 407 -17.82 3.35 -1.65
N THR A 408 -19.13 3.63 -1.64
CA THR A 408 -19.68 4.88 -1.07
C THR A 408 -19.32 5.00 0.41
N ALA A 409 -19.62 3.96 1.22
CA ALA A 409 -19.29 3.94 2.64
C ALA A 409 -17.77 4.04 2.89
N LEU A 410 -16.99 3.39 2.03
CA LEU A 410 -15.54 3.43 2.07
C LEU A 410 -15.01 4.85 1.89
N HIS A 411 -15.43 5.53 0.81
CA HIS A 411 -14.90 6.83 0.45
C HIS A 411 -15.11 7.84 1.59
N THR A 412 -16.28 7.79 2.22
CA THR A 412 -16.58 8.59 3.43
C THR A 412 -15.63 8.25 4.57
N PHE A 413 -15.36 6.96 4.83
CA PHE A 413 -14.48 6.54 5.91
C PHE A 413 -13.01 6.89 5.68
N THR A 414 -12.47 6.65 4.48
CA THR A 414 -11.08 6.97 4.16
C THR A 414 -10.84 8.47 4.12
N PHE A 415 -11.79 9.25 3.60
CA PHE A 415 -11.75 10.72 3.66
C PHE A 415 -11.75 11.22 5.10
N ALA A 416 -12.66 10.75 5.94
CA ALA A 416 -12.73 11.17 7.35
C ALA A 416 -11.44 10.79 8.12
N ASN A 417 -10.91 9.59 7.87
CA ASN A 417 -9.62 9.16 8.40
C ASN A 417 -8.47 10.07 7.92
N ALA A 418 -8.46 10.47 6.65
CA ALA A 418 -7.43 11.35 6.09
C ALA A 418 -7.51 12.78 6.66
N VAL A 419 -8.72 13.30 6.90
CA VAL A 419 -8.93 14.58 7.62
C VAL A 419 -8.40 14.49 9.05
N HIS A 420 -8.70 13.40 9.76
CA HIS A 420 -8.20 13.18 11.13
C HIS A 420 -6.67 13.13 11.17
N GLN A 421 -6.02 12.33 10.31
CA GLN A 421 -4.56 12.28 10.22
C GLN A 421 -3.95 13.62 9.81
N GLY A 422 -4.58 14.33 8.87
CA GLY A 422 -4.14 15.66 8.45
C GLY A 422 -4.16 16.67 9.61
N LEU A 423 -5.20 16.68 10.44
CA LEU A 423 -5.30 17.58 11.59
C LEU A 423 -4.34 17.19 12.74
N GLN A 424 -3.96 15.92 12.86
CA GLN A 424 -2.86 15.52 13.76
C GLN A 424 -1.50 16.08 13.31
N ARG A 425 -1.35 16.32 12.00
CA ARG A 425 -0.12 16.88 11.41
C ARG A 425 -0.11 18.41 11.45
N VAL A 426 -1.23 19.06 11.14
CA VAL A 426 -1.26 20.51 10.95
C VAL A 426 -2.50 21.16 11.54
N ASP A 427 -2.26 22.23 12.31
CA ASP A 427 -3.31 23.12 12.79
C ASP A 427 -3.69 24.11 11.69
N SER A 428 -4.68 23.75 10.88
CA SER A 428 -5.12 24.53 9.72
C SER A 428 -6.64 24.70 9.71
N ILE A 429 -7.10 25.94 9.85
CA ILE A 429 -8.52 26.31 9.69
C ILE A 429 -9.04 25.91 8.30
N GLY A 430 -8.17 25.92 7.27
CA GLY A 430 -8.52 25.44 5.94
C GLY A 430 -8.93 23.97 5.97
N LEU A 431 -8.05 23.11 6.50
CA LEU A 431 -8.30 21.68 6.63
C LEU A 431 -9.50 21.35 7.53
N MET A 432 -9.78 22.16 8.56
CA MET A 432 -10.93 21.95 9.46
C MET A 432 -12.28 21.94 8.72
N ARG A 433 -12.38 22.55 7.52
CA ARG A 433 -13.58 22.42 6.66
C ARG A 433 -13.85 20.96 6.29
N GLY A 434 -12.80 20.14 6.16
CA GLY A 434 -12.89 18.72 5.91
C GLY A 434 -13.68 17.95 6.97
N ILE A 435 -13.74 18.43 8.23
CA ILE A 435 -14.58 17.82 9.28
C ILE A 435 -16.06 17.90 8.88
N PHE A 436 -16.48 19.07 8.39
CA PHE A 436 -17.87 19.29 7.97
C PHE A 436 -18.18 18.56 6.67
N ASP A 437 -17.24 18.53 5.71
CA ASP A 437 -17.40 17.77 4.47
C ASP A 437 -17.56 16.26 4.76
N ALA A 438 -16.75 15.71 5.68
CA ALA A 438 -16.86 14.33 6.12
C ALA A 438 -18.21 14.05 6.78
N ALA A 439 -18.66 14.94 7.67
CA ALA A 439 -19.96 14.82 8.33
C ALA A 439 -21.13 14.88 7.33
N MET A 440 -21.04 15.72 6.30
CA MET A 440 -22.04 15.78 5.22
C MET A 440 -22.01 14.52 4.36
N SER A 441 -20.85 13.93 4.10
CA SER A 441 -20.76 12.63 3.42
C SER A 441 -21.42 11.52 4.25
N ILE A 442 -21.17 11.48 5.57
CA ILE A 442 -21.85 10.55 6.50
C ILE A 442 -23.38 10.71 6.49
N TYR A 443 -23.86 11.95 6.39
CA TYR A 443 -25.28 12.25 6.24
C TYR A 443 -25.83 11.75 4.90
N LEU A 444 -25.09 11.94 3.79
CA LEU A 444 -25.49 11.45 2.48
C LEU A 444 -25.57 9.92 2.44
N ASP A 445 -24.72 9.24 3.21
CA ASP A 445 -24.66 7.79 3.35
C ASP A 445 -25.72 7.20 4.30
N ARG A 446 -26.62 8.01 4.85
CA ARG A 446 -27.63 7.54 5.83
C ARG A 446 -28.50 6.38 5.34
N PHE A 447 -28.74 6.30 4.03
CA PHE A 447 -29.54 5.22 3.44
C PHE A 447 -28.90 3.83 3.62
N LEU A 448 -27.58 3.77 3.79
CA LEU A 448 -26.82 2.52 3.96
C LEU A 448 -27.18 1.77 5.25
N ASN A 449 -27.82 2.45 6.19
CA ASN A 449 -28.30 1.87 7.45
C ASN A 449 -29.83 1.86 7.56
N LEU A 450 -30.55 1.75 6.43
CA LEU A 450 -32.02 1.60 6.38
C LEU A 450 -32.41 0.25 5.75
N PRO A 451 -32.68 -0.81 6.55
CA PRO A 451 -32.62 -0.87 8.01
C PRO A 451 -31.18 -1.05 8.52
N SER A 452 -30.91 -0.61 9.75
CA SER A 452 -29.58 -0.72 10.35
C SER A 452 -29.33 -2.15 10.82
N VAL A 453 -28.16 -2.71 10.49
CA VAL A 453 -27.70 -3.96 11.12
C VAL A 453 -27.30 -3.67 12.57
N ARG A 454 -27.63 -4.55 13.51
CA ARG A 454 -27.16 -4.41 14.90
C ARG A 454 -25.74 -4.95 15.02
N LEU A 455 -24.90 -4.28 15.81
CA LEU A 455 -23.60 -4.83 16.13
C LEU A 455 -23.78 -6.13 16.91
N PRO A 456 -23.00 -7.18 16.59
CA PRO A 456 -23.06 -8.45 17.31
C PRO A 456 -22.71 -8.26 18.79
N GLN A 457 -23.48 -8.90 19.68
CA GLN A 457 -23.18 -8.97 21.12
C GLN A 457 -23.07 -10.46 21.53
N PRO A 458 -21.99 -11.14 21.13
CA PRO A 458 -21.82 -12.57 21.38
C PRO A 458 -21.46 -12.86 22.84
N GLU A 459 -21.79 -14.08 23.29
CA GLU A 459 -21.26 -14.62 24.54
C GLU A 459 -19.76 -14.93 24.42
N ARG A 460 -19.04 -14.81 25.54
CA ARG A 460 -17.62 -15.12 25.62
C ARG A 460 -17.38 -16.61 25.44
N ILE A 461 -16.30 -16.96 24.76
CA ILE A 461 -15.81 -18.32 24.61
C ILE A 461 -14.42 -18.48 25.25
N ASP A 462 -14.04 -19.72 25.58
CA ASP A 462 -12.80 -20.01 26.30
C ASP A 462 -11.53 -19.88 25.43
N ASP A 463 -11.63 -20.20 24.14
CA ASP A 463 -10.50 -20.18 23.18
C ASP A 463 -10.80 -19.27 21.97
N PRO A 464 -10.61 -17.94 22.10
CA PRO A 464 -10.83 -17.03 20.99
C PRO A 464 -9.90 -17.26 19.80
N ASP A 465 -8.68 -17.76 20.00
CA ASP A 465 -7.71 -17.95 18.91
C ASP A 465 -8.16 -19.00 17.89
N SER A 466 -9.01 -19.96 18.29
CA SER A 466 -9.67 -20.90 17.38
C SER A 466 -10.48 -20.21 16.27
N LEU A 467 -11.03 -19.02 16.53
CA LEU A 467 -11.84 -18.26 15.57
C LEU A 467 -11.00 -17.70 14.42
N LEU A 468 -9.69 -17.53 14.56
CA LEU A 468 -8.84 -17.02 13.48
C LEU A 468 -8.80 -18.00 12.29
N ALA A 469 -8.83 -19.31 12.56
CA ALA A 469 -8.91 -20.35 11.53
C ALA A 469 -10.32 -20.42 10.89
N GLU A 470 -11.37 -20.19 11.68
CA GLU A 470 -12.74 -20.10 11.16
C GLU A 470 -12.91 -18.88 10.26
N PHE A 471 -12.31 -17.73 10.61
CA PHE A 471 -12.37 -16.52 9.80
C PHE A 471 -11.82 -16.73 8.40
N GLU A 472 -10.70 -17.45 8.31
CA GLU A 472 -10.13 -17.86 7.03
C GLU A 472 -11.09 -18.71 6.19
N THR A 473 -11.78 -19.65 6.84
CA THR A 473 -12.76 -20.53 6.20
C THR A 473 -13.96 -19.75 5.69
N LEU A 474 -14.45 -18.77 6.47
CA LEU A 474 -15.53 -17.89 6.04
C LEU A 474 -15.16 -17.11 4.77
N LEU A 475 -13.94 -16.58 4.69
CA LEU A 475 -13.48 -15.81 3.53
C LEU A 475 -13.20 -16.66 2.27
N ASN A 476 -13.34 -17.98 2.35
CA ASN A 476 -13.37 -18.84 1.17
C ASN A 476 -14.77 -18.94 0.54
N LEU A 477 -15.80 -18.36 1.18
CA LEU A 477 -17.17 -18.33 0.71
C LEU A 477 -17.60 -16.90 0.42
N GLN A 478 -18.35 -16.70 -0.66
CA GLN A 478 -18.86 -15.37 -1.00
C GLN A 478 -19.91 -14.90 0.02
N GLN A 479 -19.96 -13.57 0.23
CA GLN A 479 -21.01 -12.87 0.98
C GLN A 479 -21.15 -13.28 2.46
N GLN A 480 -20.07 -13.67 3.12
CA GLN A 480 -20.06 -13.97 4.57
C GLN A 480 -19.92 -12.72 5.45
N VAL A 481 -20.52 -11.59 5.05
CA VAL A 481 -20.33 -10.27 5.69
C VAL A 481 -20.74 -10.28 7.16
N ASN A 482 -21.96 -10.75 7.45
CA ASN A 482 -22.49 -10.72 8.81
C ASN A 482 -21.77 -11.73 9.72
N GLN A 483 -21.42 -12.90 9.18
CA GLN A 483 -20.68 -13.95 9.86
C GLN A 483 -19.27 -13.46 10.22
N ALA A 484 -18.57 -12.82 9.29
CA ALA A 484 -17.26 -12.23 9.54
C ALA A 484 -17.30 -11.15 10.62
N GLY A 485 -18.30 -10.26 10.57
CA GLY A 485 -18.51 -9.24 11.62
C GLY A 485 -18.81 -9.85 12.99
N ALA A 486 -19.65 -10.89 13.04
CA ALA A 486 -19.97 -11.62 14.27
C ALA A 486 -18.77 -12.35 14.86
N LEU A 487 -17.96 -12.98 14.00
CA LEU A 487 -16.73 -13.66 14.42
C LEU A 487 -15.72 -12.66 14.99
N ALA A 488 -15.47 -11.54 14.30
CA ALA A 488 -14.57 -10.50 14.79
C ALA A 488 -15.05 -9.94 16.14
N ALA A 489 -16.35 -9.70 16.29
CA ALA A 489 -16.93 -9.29 17.57
C ALA A 489 -16.73 -10.35 18.67
N GLN A 490 -16.95 -11.64 18.36
CA GLN A 490 -16.79 -12.73 19.34
C GLN A 490 -15.33 -12.90 19.77
N TYR A 491 -14.40 -12.79 18.83
CA TYR A 491 -12.96 -12.79 19.10
C TYR A 491 -12.58 -11.71 20.12
N LEU A 492 -12.99 -10.46 19.86
CA LEU A 492 -12.64 -9.31 20.69
C LEU A 492 -13.34 -9.36 22.06
N VAL A 493 -14.64 -9.66 22.11
CA VAL A 493 -15.41 -9.75 23.38
C VAL A 493 -14.91 -10.88 24.29
N SER A 494 -14.38 -11.94 23.71
CA SER A 494 -13.79 -13.08 24.43
C SER A 494 -12.35 -12.82 24.92
N GLY A 495 -11.81 -11.62 24.71
CA GLY A 495 -10.46 -11.25 25.15
C GLY A 495 -9.34 -11.71 24.20
N GLY A 496 -9.67 -12.00 22.95
CA GLY A 496 -8.68 -12.26 21.90
C GLY A 496 -7.77 -11.05 21.65
N CYS A 497 -6.52 -11.31 21.27
CA CYS A 497 -5.52 -10.27 21.02
C CYS A 497 -5.82 -9.51 19.71
N PRO A 498 -6.18 -8.22 19.73
CA PRO A 498 -6.56 -7.48 18.53
C PRO A 498 -5.45 -7.47 17.46
N GLN A 499 -4.18 -7.46 17.87
CA GLN A 499 -3.04 -7.52 16.95
C GLN A 499 -3.01 -8.82 16.15
N LYS A 500 -3.38 -9.97 16.75
CA LYS A 500 -3.50 -11.24 16.02
C LYS A 500 -4.66 -11.21 15.02
N LEU A 501 -5.78 -10.59 15.39
CA LEU A 501 -6.91 -10.42 14.47
C LEU A 501 -6.55 -9.51 13.30
N MET A 502 -5.84 -8.40 13.56
CA MET A 502 -5.35 -7.47 12.53
C MET A 502 -4.32 -8.14 11.61
N ALA A 503 -3.36 -8.88 12.15
CA ALA A 503 -2.43 -9.67 11.35
C ALA A 503 -3.18 -10.66 10.45
N LYS A 504 -4.16 -11.38 11.01
CA LYS A 504 -5.00 -12.32 10.23
C LYS A 504 -5.83 -11.62 9.15
N MET A 505 -6.44 -10.46 9.45
CA MET A 505 -7.15 -9.65 8.45
C MET A 505 -6.22 -9.16 7.35
N GLY A 506 -5.01 -8.72 7.70
CA GLY A 506 -3.99 -8.29 6.76
C GLY A 506 -3.54 -9.43 5.83
N TYR A 507 -3.27 -10.61 6.38
CA TYR A 507 -3.01 -11.82 5.57
C TYR A 507 -4.18 -12.13 4.64
N LEU A 508 -5.42 -12.16 5.16
CA LEU A 508 -6.60 -12.50 4.36
C LEU A 508 -6.91 -11.46 3.28
N LEU A 509 -6.55 -10.19 3.50
CA LEU A 509 -6.57 -9.13 2.49
C LEU A 509 -5.56 -9.39 1.38
N LEU A 510 -4.30 -9.66 1.74
CA LEU A 510 -3.19 -9.87 0.81
C LEU A 510 -3.22 -11.25 0.11
N ARG A 511 -3.98 -12.19 0.65
CA ARG A 511 -4.22 -13.50 0.01
C ARG A 511 -5.01 -13.39 -1.30
N GLU A 512 -5.61 -12.23 -1.56
CA GLU A 512 -6.68 -12.03 -2.53
C GLU A 512 -6.28 -10.93 -3.53
N ASP A 513 -6.68 -11.06 -4.79
CA ASP A 513 -6.47 -10.04 -5.83
C ASP A 513 -7.45 -8.85 -5.64
N ARG A 514 -7.34 -8.15 -4.52
CA ARG A 514 -8.28 -7.09 -4.12
C ARG A 514 -8.04 -5.79 -4.85
N ASP A 515 -9.13 -5.07 -5.07
CA ASP A 515 -9.06 -3.68 -5.48
C ASP A 515 -8.50 -2.80 -4.35
N PHE A 516 -7.83 -1.71 -4.74
CA PHE A 516 -7.17 -0.78 -3.82
C PHE A 516 -8.12 -0.19 -2.78
N HIS A 517 -9.41 -0.05 -3.09
CA HIS A 517 -10.44 0.39 -2.16
C HIS A 517 -10.52 -0.51 -0.92
N THR A 518 -10.42 -1.84 -1.09
CA THR A 518 -10.45 -2.77 0.05
C THR A 518 -9.21 -2.59 0.93
N ILE A 519 -8.04 -2.36 0.31
CA ILE A 519 -6.78 -2.16 1.01
C ILE A 519 -6.80 -0.84 1.80
N GLN A 520 -7.30 0.25 1.19
CA GLN A 520 -7.49 1.53 1.87
C GLN A 520 -8.42 1.41 3.08
N CYS A 521 -9.53 0.67 2.95
CA CYS A 521 -10.49 0.48 4.05
C CYS A 521 -9.84 -0.16 5.27
N VAL A 522 -9.15 -1.29 5.05
CA VAL A 522 -8.55 -2.07 6.11
C VAL A 522 -7.38 -1.31 6.74
N GLU A 523 -6.56 -0.64 5.94
CA GLU A 523 -5.47 0.20 6.45
C GLU A 523 -5.99 1.39 7.26
N ALA A 524 -7.04 2.08 6.80
CA ALA A 524 -7.67 3.17 7.55
C ALA A 524 -8.27 2.67 8.88
N ALA A 525 -8.88 1.49 8.87
CA ALA A 525 -9.39 0.86 10.08
C ALA A 525 -8.26 0.52 11.07
N PHE A 526 -7.11 0.05 10.60
CA PHE A 526 -5.97 -0.26 11.46
C PHE A 526 -5.37 1.02 12.06
N ASN A 527 -5.28 2.08 11.25
CA ASN A 527 -4.85 3.39 11.73
C ASN A 527 -5.82 3.93 12.81
N GLN A 528 -7.12 3.98 12.53
CA GLN A 528 -8.11 4.46 13.50
C GLN A 528 -8.16 3.58 14.76
N TYR A 529 -8.01 2.25 14.65
CA TYR A 529 -7.86 1.36 15.80
C TYR A 529 -6.67 1.78 16.68
N SER A 530 -5.50 2.06 16.09
CA SER A 530 -4.28 2.41 16.84
C SER A 530 -4.40 3.72 17.63
N ILE A 531 -5.28 4.61 17.19
CA ILE A 531 -5.59 5.89 17.84
C ILE A 531 -6.67 5.66 18.91
N ILE A 532 -7.83 5.13 18.52
CA ILE A 532 -9.02 5.00 19.37
C ILE A 532 -8.80 4.02 20.53
N SER A 533 -8.01 2.96 20.33
CA SER A 533 -7.73 1.96 21.37
C SER A 533 -7.05 2.53 22.62
N ARG A 534 -6.42 3.72 22.51
CA ARG A 534 -5.84 4.43 23.65
C ARG A 534 -6.90 5.08 24.55
N GLU A 535 -8.09 5.32 24.01
CA GLU A 535 -9.20 5.99 24.68
C GLU A 535 -10.34 5.04 25.05
N SER A 536 -10.69 4.13 24.14
CA SER A 536 -11.86 3.25 24.27
C SER A 536 -11.68 1.96 23.48
N GLU A 537 -11.56 0.85 24.20
CA GLU A 537 -11.49 -0.49 23.62
C GLU A 537 -12.76 -0.84 22.85
N GLU A 538 -13.93 -0.46 23.36
CA GLU A 538 -15.22 -0.72 22.70
C GLU A 538 -15.31 -0.04 21.33
N ARG A 539 -15.02 1.27 21.25
CA ARG A 539 -15.03 2.01 19.98
C ARG A 539 -13.98 1.45 19.00
N ALA A 540 -12.80 1.10 19.49
CA ALA A 540 -11.76 0.48 18.67
C ALA A 540 -12.21 -0.88 18.09
N ASN A 541 -12.93 -1.67 18.88
CA ASN A 541 -13.49 -2.95 18.43
C ASN A 541 -14.52 -2.76 17.32
N HIS A 542 -15.36 -1.72 17.38
CA HIS A 542 -16.32 -1.41 16.31
C HIS A 542 -15.63 -1.15 14.95
N VAL A 543 -14.47 -0.49 14.97
CA VAL A 543 -13.68 -0.23 13.75
C VAL A 543 -13.14 -1.53 13.16
N LEU A 544 -12.65 -2.47 13.98
CA LEU A 544 -12.20 -3.78 13.49
C LEU A 544 -13.36 -4.65 12.98
N ILE A 545 -14.53 -4.56 13.60
CA ILE A 545 -15.74 -5.22 13.10
C ILE A 545 -16.13 -4.66 11.72
N ALA A 546 -16.06 -3.34 11.53
CA ALA A 546 -16.28 -2.71 10.24
C ALA A 546 -15.30 -3.22 9.17
N ALA A 547 -14.01 -3.30 9.49
CA ALA A 547 -12.98 -3.83 8.59
C ALA A 547 -13.23 -5.29 8.21
N ALA A 548 -13.55 -6.15 9.17
CA ALA A 548 -13.85 -7.55 8.93
C ALA A 548 -15.06 -7.73 8.00
N ARG A 549 -16.11 -6.93 8.21
CA ARG A 549 -17.29 -6.90 7.35
C ARG A 549 -16.96 -6.44 5.93
N TYR A 550 -16.20 -5.35 5.80
CA TYR A 550 -15.79 -4.82 4.50
C TYR A 550 -14.95 -5.82 3.71
N LEU A 551 -13.97 -6.44 4.39
CA LEU A 551 -13.11 -7.46 3.80
C LEU A 551 -13.91 -8.67 3.30
N ALA A 552 -14.88 -9.14 4.10
CA ALA A 552 -15.75 -10.26 3.73
C ALA A 552 -16.73 -9.92 2.60
N ALA A 553 -17.15 -8.65 2.46
CA ALA A 553 -17.98 -8.22 1.34
C ALA A 553 -17.28 -8.42 0.00
N HIS A 554 -15.96 -8.22 -0.02
CA HIS A 554 -15.15 -8.29 -1.24
C HIS A 554 -14.50 -9.67 -1.44
N ALA A 555 -14.82 -10.67 -0.60
CA ALA A 555 -14.18 -11.99 -0.56
C ALA A 555 -15.08 -13.15 -0.97
N PRO A 556 -14.52 -14.23 -1.57
CA PRO A 556 -13.19 -14.33 -2.18
C PRO A 556 -13.12 -13.72 -3.60
N THR A 557 -11.90 -13.45 -4.05
CA THR A 557 -11.53 -13.10 -5.43
C THR A 557 -10.66 -14.19 -6.06
N MET A 558 -10.18 -13.96 -7.27
CA MET A 558 -9.01 -14.70 -7.77
C MET A 558 -7.81 -14.46 -6.84
N ARG A 559 -6.88 -15.42 -6.81
CA ARG A 559 -5.66 -15.40 -5.98
C ARG A 559 -4.40 -15.57 -6.82
N SER A 560 -4.39 -14.93 -7.99
CA SER A 560 -3.30 -15.04 -8.97
C SER A 560 -2.01 -14.37 -8.48
N GLN A 561 -2.13 -13.26 -7.74
CA GLN A 561 -1.00 -12.58 -7.13
C GLN A 561 -0.39 -13.45 -6.02
N LEU A 562 -1.23 -14.03 -5.15
CA LEU A 562 -0.75 -14.97 -4.12
C LEU A 562 -0.06 -16.18 -4.74
N GLN A 563 -0.58 -16.73 -5.84
CA GLN A 563 0.07 -17.85 -6.52
C GLN A 563 1.47 -17.45 -7.03
N THR A 564 1.59 -16.28 -7.64
CA THR A 564 2.87 -15.73 -8.11
C THR A 564 3.84 -15.53 -6.96
N TYR A 565 3.40 -14.93 -5.86
CA TYR A 565 4.20 -14.74 -4.66
C TYR A 565 4.61 -16.08 -4.04
N SER A 566 3.70 -17.05 -3.95
CA SER A 566 3.97 -18.38 -3.41
C SER A 566 5.04 -19.11 -4.23
N ILE A 567 4.98 -18.98 -5.57
CA ILE A 567 6.03 -19.47 -6.47
C ILE A 567 7.37 -18.81 -6.13
N ALA A 568 7.43 -17.48 -6.04
CA ALA A 568 8.66 -16.76 -5.67
C ALA A 568 9.20 -17.18 -4.29
N ARG A 569 8.32 -17.33 -3.30
CA ARG A 569 8.67 -17.76 -1.94
C ARG A 569 9.25 -19.17 -1.92
N ARG A 570 8.58 -20.14 -2.54
CA ARG A 570 9.09 -21.51 -2.68
C ARG A 570 10.44 -21.52 -3.41
N LEU A 571 10.60 -20.67 -4.42
CA LEU A 571 11.86 -20.55 -5.14
C LEU A 571 13.01 -20.04 -4.26
N SER A 572 12.75 -19.05 -3.40
CA SER A 572 13.74 -18.51 -2.46
C SER A 572 14.19 -19.53 -1.40
N HIS A 573 13.33 -20.49 -1.05
CA HIS A 573 13.66 -21.59 -0.14
C HIS A 573 14.38 -22.77 -0.83
N GLY A 574 14.66 -22.66 -2.13
CA GLY A 574 15.33 -23.72 -2.89
C GLY A 574 14.44 -24.90 -3.28
N GLU A 575 13.11 -24.78 -3.14
CA GLU A 575 12.19 -25.85 -3.51
C GLU A 575 12.17 -26.12 -5.04
N ASN A 576 11.94 -27.39 -5.41
CA ASN A 576 11.72 -27.81 -6.80
C ASN A 576 10.23 -27.70 -7.12
N LEU A 577 9.82 -26.67 -7.87
CA LEU A 577 8.40 -26.43 -8.17
C LEU A 577 7.73 -27.52 -9.02
N PHE A 578 8.52 -28.36 -9.68
CA PHE A 578 8.09 -29.39 -10.61
C PHE A 578 8.03 -30.79 -9.99
N GLU A 579 8.35 -30.89 -8.70
CA GLU A 579 8.26 -32.11 -7.89
C GLU A 579 7.18 -31.90 -6.82
N GLU A 580 6.45 -32.97 -6.46
CA GLU A 580 5.39 -32.94 -5.44
C GLU A 580 5.92 -32.81 -4.01
#